data_AF-A0A6P5GF89-F1
#
_entry.id   AF-A0A6P5GF89-F1
#
_cell.length_a   1.000
_cell.length_b   1.000
_cell.length_c   1.000
_cell.angle_alpha   90.00
_cell.angle_beta   90.00
_cell.angle_gamma   90.00
#
_symmetry.space_group_name_H-M   'P 1'
#
loop_
_entity.id
_entity.type
_entity.pdbx_description
1 polymer ?
#
loop_
_entity_poly.entity_id
_entity_poly.type
_entity_poly.pdbx_seq_one_letter_code
_entity_poly.pdbx_strand_id
1 'polypeptide(L)'
;MYTYNKMRMVDLGSHVIDRPTAVDCSKDVRFGRSFRSLVECMVPYCCAFQPSSSLSSSSSSSSSSSIYTLDNAAADAGPTNLTLTGTFFGYRRSRVRFCLHDSSYSRAAAPLLLLEFAIPTAYLAREMQHGLLRIALECDRSAYTYGGGSSLFAMPVWSMYCNGRKVGFAVRRQMSEGDAAVFKLMQSVSVGAGVLPGESKSGDGDLLYLRASFQRVVGSVDSQSFHMINPVGSTGQQLSIFLLRT
;
A
#
# COMPACT_ATOMS: atom_id res chain seq x y z
N MET A 1 52.12 41.99 -47.60
CA MET A 1 52.18 42.60 -46.26
C MET A 1 50.95 42.18 -45.49
N TYR A 2 51.08 41.14 -44.66
CA TYR A 2 50.17 40.87 -43.54
C TYR A 2 51.04 40.42 -42.38
N THR A 3 51.07 41.25 -41.35
CA THR A 3 51.84 41.13 -40.12
C THR A 3 51.29 39.99 -39.26
N TYR A 4 52.11 38.96 -39.02
CA TYR A 4 51.87 37.98 -37.96
C TYR A 4 52.23 38.60 -36.62
N ASN A 5 51.22 38.87 -35.79
CA ASN A 5 51.42 39.27 -34.40
C ASN A 5 51.85 38.06 -33.57
N LYS A 6 53.06 38.18 -33.03
CA LYS A 6 53.65 37.39 -31.95
C LYS A 6 52.81 37.60 -30.69
N MET A 7 52.21 36.55 -30.13
CA MET A 7 51.72 36.59 -28.75
C MET A 7 52.20 35.38 -27.97
N ARG A 8 52.78 35.71 -26.82
CA ARG A 8 53.55 34.86 -25.91
C ARG A 8 52.67 33.79 -25.28
N MET A 9 53.22 32.59 -25.15
CA MET A 9 52.75 31.61 -24.18
C MET A 9 52.99 32.16 -22.77
N VAL A 10 51.95 32.14 -21.95
CA VAL A 10 52.07 32.25 -20.50
C VAL A 10 51.68 30.90 -19.95
N ASP A 11 52.69 30.15 -19.53
CA ASP A 11 52.55 28.89 -18.83
C ASP A 11 52.27 29.23 -17.35
N LEU A 12 51.06 28.94 -16.87
CA LEU A 12 50.77 28.85 -15.44
C LEU A 12 50.62 27.37 -15.10
N GLY A 13 51.76 26.72 -14.87
CA GLY A 13 51.80 25.47 -14.15
C GLY A 13 51.53 25.70 -12.66
N SER A 14 50.51 25.00 -12.16
CA SER A 14 50.57 24.14 -10.97
C SER A 14 49.57 24.44 -9.84
N HIS A 15 49.06 23.32 -9.32
CA HIS A 15 48.34 23.08 -8.07
C HIS A 15 46.80 23.14 -8.09
N VAL A 16 46.23 21.98 -8.47
CA VAL A 16 45.44 21.09 -7.59
C VAL A 16 44.49 21.80 -6.62
N ILE A 17 43.19 21.69 -6.87
CA ILE A 17 42.25 20.77 -6.17
C ILE A 17 41.08 20.54 -7.14
N ASP A 18 41.04 19.33 -7.70
CA ASP A 18 39.83 18.77 -8.27
C ASP A 18 38.93 18.40 -7.08
N ARG A 19 37.91 19.22 -6.83
CA ARG A 19 36.75 18.80 -6.05
C ARG A 19 35.52 19.27 -6.82
N PRO A 20 34.89 18.41 -7.63
CA PRO A 20 33.45 18.54 -7.77
C PRO A 20 32.90 18.47 -6.35
N THR A 21 32.27 19.55 -5.90
CA THR A 21 31.27 19.43 -4.85
C THR A 21 30.17 18.55 -5.43
N ALA A 22 30.38 17.24 -5.34
CA ALA A 22 29.31 16.29 -5.31
C ALA A 22 28.44 16.77 -4.16
N VAL A 23 27.36 17.46 -4.50
CA VAL A 23 26.22 17.61 -3.62
C VAL A 23 25.72 16.19 -3.49
N ASP A 24 26.27 15.50 -2.49
CA ASP A 24 25.81 14.21 -2.08
C ASP A 24 24.40 14.45 -1.57
N CYS A 25 23.43 14.28 -2.46
CA CYS A 25 22.02 14.13 -2.10
C CYS A 25 21.81 12.77 -1.42
N SER A 26 22.74 12.33 -0.56
CA SER A 26 22.49 11.46 0.59
C SER A 26 21.73 12.22 1.69
N LYS A 27 20.81 13.11 1.30
CA LYS A 27 19.61 13.30 2.08
C LYS A 27 18.68 12.17 1.65
N ASP A 28 18.85 11.06 2.35
CA ASP A 28 17.70 10.26 2.78
C ASP A 28 16.60 11.25 3.15
N VAL A 29 15.67 11.51 2.22
CA VAL A 29 14.43 12.19 2.55
C VAL A 29 13.60 11.13 3.28
N ARG A 30 14.08 10.75 4.48
CA ARG A 30 13.29 10.07 5.50
C ARG A 30 12.31 11.09 6.06
N PHE A 31 11.42 11.58 5.19
CA PHE A 31 10.08 11.92 5.61
C PHE A 31 9.24 10.64 5.63
N GLY A 32 9.75 9.63 6.35
CA GLY A 32 8.92 8.60 6.92
C GLY A 32 8.14 9.21 8.07
N ARG A 33 7.24 10.18 7.75
CA ARG A 33 6.11 10.44 8.63
C ARG A 33 5.51 9.07 8.90
N SER A 34 5.32 8.72 10.18
CA SER A 34 4.70 7.45 10.52
C SER A 34 3.46 7.29 9.65
N PHE A 35 3.18 6.07 9.21
CA PHE A 35 1.99 5.79 8.41
C PHE A 35 0.75 6.48 9.01
N ARG A 36 0.66 6.49 10.34
CA ARG A 36 -0.31 7.25 11.15
C ARG A 36 -0.34 8.75 10.83
N SER A 37 0.80 9.43 10.78
CA SER A 37 0.91 10.85 10.41
C SER A 37 0.49 11.12 8.95
N LEU A 38 0.70 10.17 8.04
CA LEU A 38 0.18 10.27 6.66
C LEU A 38 -1.34 10.09 6.61
N VAL A 39 -1.89 9.16 7.39
CA VAL A 39 -3.35 9.00 7.54
C VAL A 39 -3.99 10.24 8.19
N GLU A 40 -3.33 10.85 9.17
CA GLU A 40 -3.76 12.13 9.76
C GLU A 40 -3.78 13.26 8.73
N CYS A 41 -2.90 13.24 7.71
CA CYS A 41 -2.96 14.19 6.60
C CYS A 41 -4.09 13.89 5.60
N MET A 42 -4.54 12.63 5.50
CA MET A 42 -5.63 12.21 4.59
C MET A 42 -7.03 12.62 5.10
N VAL A 43 -7.17 12.84 6.41
CA VAL A 43 -8.43 13.22 7.06
C VAL A 43 -8.22 14.59 7.72
N PRO A 44 -8.66 15.71 7.12
CA PRO A 44 -8.57 16.99 7.79
C PRO A 44 -9.44 16.99 9.05
N TYR A 45 -8.94 17.72 10.03
CA TYR A 45 -9.51 17.89 11.38
C TYR A 45 -10.98 18.37 11.42
N CYS A 46 -11.59 18.73 10.28
CA CYS A 46 -12.98 19.21 10.21
C CYS A 46 -14.06 18.10 10.25
N CYS A 47 -13.68 16.82 10.23
CA CYS A 47 -14.62 15.68 10.25
C CYS A 47 -14.67 14.93 11.59
N ALA A 48 -14.16 15.51 12.69
CA ALA A 48 -14.26 14.91 14.01
C ALA A 48 -15.71 14.99 14.53
N PHE A 49 -16.48 13.92 14.32
CA PHE A 49 -17.67 13.66 15.12
C PHE A 49 -17.23 13.49 16.58
N GLN A 50 -17.82 14.26 17.50
CA GLN A 50 -17.58 14.10 18.93
C GLN A 50 -18.01 12.68 19.35
N PRO A 51 -17.14 11.89 20.01
CA PRO A 51 -17.58 10.67 20.66
C PRO A 51 -18.39 11.07 21.90
N SER A 52 -19.65 10.64 21.97
CA SER A 52 -20.40 10.60 23.22
C SER A 52 -19.67 9.67 24.19
N SER A 53 -19.20 10.25 25.29
CA SER A 53 -18.52 9.58 26.39
C SER A 53 -19.44 8.58 27.09
N SER A 54 -19.00 7.33 27.20
CA SER A 54 -19.34 6.46 28.33
C SER A 54 -18.11 5.61 28.68
N LEU A 55 -17.39 6.05 29.71
CA LEU A 55 -16.37 5.24 30.36
C LEU A 55 -17.04 4.11 31.14
N SER A 56 -16.54 2.89 30.96
CA SER A 56 -16.57 1.86 31.98
C SER A 56 -15.20 1.19 32.03
N SER A 57 -14.43 1.54 33.06
CA SER A 57 -13.15 0.96 33.41
C SER A 57 -13.35 -0.42 34.06
N SER A 58 -12.69 -1.45 33.52
CA SER A 58 -12.42 -2.67 34.27
C SER A 58 -10.99 -3.14 33.94
N SER A 59 -10.11 -2.92 34.90
CA SER A 59 -8.74 -3.42 34.95
C SER A 59 -8.74 -4.90 35.32
N SER A 60 -8.06 -5.73 34.52
CA SER A 60 -7.62 -7.05 34.95
C SER A 60 -6.20 -7.29 34.46
N SER A 61 -5.27 -7.21 35.40
CA SER A 61 -3.89 -7.68 35.29
C SER A 61 -3.83 -9.20 35.31
N SER A 62 -3.04 -9.80 34.43
CA SER A 62 -2.54 -11.17 34.62
C SER A 62 -1.18 -11.31 33.92
N SER A 63 -0.20 -11.74 34.70
CA SER A 63 1.20 -11.95 34.33
C SER A 63 1.46 -13.40 33.90
N SER A 64 2.45 -13.56 33.01
CA SER A 64 3.22 -14.79 32.73
C SER A 64 2.45 -15.93 32.02
N SER A 65 2.99 -16.65 31.04
CA SER A 65 4.34 -17.23 30.98
C SER A 65 4.77 -17.51 29.54
N SER A 66 6.05 -17.27 29.29
CA SER A 66 6.84 -17.70 28.13
C SER A 66 7.20 -19.19 28.21
N ILE A 67 6.78 -20.02 27.26
CA ILE A 67 7.53 -21.19 26.76
C ILE A 67 7.10 -21.47 25.32
N TYR A 68 8.01 -21.28 24.36
CA TYR A 68 8.16 -22.13 23.19
C TYR A 68 9.64 -22.13 22.79
N THR A 69 10.36 -23.17 23.21
CA THR A 69 11.58 -23.62 22.54
C THR A 69 11.30 -25.01 22.02
N LEU A 70 11.29 -25.18 20.71
CA LEU A 70 11.84 -26.38 20.09
C LEU A 70 12.44 -26.01 18.75
N ASP A 71 13.75 -26.16 18.75
CA ASP A 71 14.67 -26.19 17.64
C ASP A 71 14.25 -27.29 16.65
N ASN A 72 14.32 -27.01 15.35
CA ASN A 72 14.43 -28.04 14.31
C ASN A 72 14.98 -27.37 13.05
N ALA A 73 16.31 -27.25 13.01
CA ALA A 73 17.05 -27.08 11.77
C ALA A 73 17.08 -28.43 11.03
N ALA A 74 16.21 -28.58 10.02
CA ALA A 74 16.35 -29.60 8.99
C ALA A 74 15.70 -29.10 7.68
N ALA A 75 16.57 -28.75 6.72
CA ALA A 75 16.40 -28.78 5.27
C ALA A 75 15.05 -28.34 4.65
N ASP A 76 15.05 -27.12 4.13
CA ASP A 76 14.87 -26.84 2.69
C ASP A 76 13.64 -27.44 1.98
N ALA A 77 12.46 -26.90 2.33
CA ALA A 77 11.33 -26.66 1.41
C ALA A 77 10.28 -25.78 2.11
N GLY A 78 10.65 -24.53 2.43
CA GLY A 78 9.70 -23.57 3.02
C GLY A 78 8.58 -23.23 2.02
N PRO A 79 7.32 -23.06 2.46
CA PRO A 79 6.27 -22.59 1.57
C PRO A 79 6.75 -21.26 0.99
N THR A 80 6.83 -21.15 -0.34
CA THR A 80 7.29 -19.94 -1.03
C THR A 80 6.49 -18.76 -0.51
N ASN A 81 7.09 -17.96 0.38
CA ASN A 81 6.48 -16.76 0.95
C ASN A 81 6.37 -15.72 -0.17
N LEU A 82 5.32 -15.84 -0.97
CA LEU A 82 5.07 -14.93 -2.08
C LEU A 82 4.72 -13.56 -1.51
N THR A 83 5.67 -12.65 -1.60
CA THR A 83 5.42 -11.24 -1.33
C THR A 83 4.67 -10.65 -2.52
N LEU A 84 3.67 -9.82 -2.25
CA LEU A 84 2.88 -9.13 -3.25
C LEU A 84 2.93 -7.63 -3.02
N THR A 85 2.72 -6.84 -4.06
CA THR A 85 2.49 -5.40 -3.91
C THR A 85 0.99 -5.13 -3.91
N GLY A 86 0.47 -4.63 -2.81
CA GLY A 86 -0.90 -4.12 -2.71
C GLY A 86 -0.91 -2.61 -2.83
N THR A 87 -1.84 -2.05 -3.60
CA THR A 87 -2.03 -0.60 -3.76
C THR A 87 -3.49 -0.24 -3.56
N PHE A 88 -3.79 0.55 -2.53
CA PHE A 88 -5.05 1.27 -2.40
C PHE A 88 -4.88 2.65 -3.04
N PHE A 89 -5.86 3.07 -3.82
CA PHE A 89 -5.85 4.40 -4.41
C PHE A 89 -7.27 4.87 -4.69
N GLY A 90 -7.48 6.17 -4.68
CA GLY A 90 -8.78 6.76 -4.97
C GLY A 90 -8.81 8.23 -4.62
N TYR A 91 -9.66 8.99 -5.32
CA TYR A 91 -9.89 10.36 -4.92
C TYR A 91 -10.56 10.40 -3.56
N ARG A 92 -10.25 11.43 -2.79
CA ARG A 92 -10.62 11.54 -1.38
C ARG A 92 -12.11 11.35 -1.12
N ARG A 93 -12.98 11.89 -1.98
CA ARG A 93 -14.45 11.78 -1.89
C ARG A 93 -15.05 10.64 -2.74
N SER A 94 -14.22 9.92 -3.48
CA SER A 94 -14.65 8.83 -4.36
C SER A 94 -14.38 7.47 -3.74
N ARG A 95 -14.83 6.42 -4.43
CA ARG A 95 -14.62 5.02 -4.04
C ARG A 95 -13.14 4.62 -4.04
N VAL A 96 -12.74 3.79 -3.09
CA VAL A 96 -11.41 3.19 -3.06
C VAL A 96 -11.28 2.12 -4.13
N ARG A 97 -10.13 2.07 -4.78
CA ARG A 97 -9.69 0.93 -5.57
C ARG A 97 -8.53 0.24 -4.86
N PHE A 98 -8.54 -1.09 -4.88
CA PHE A 98 -7.47 -1.92 -4.36
C PHE A 98 -6.94 -2.83 -5.46
N CYS A 99 -5.64 -2.75 -5.70
CA CYS A 99 -4.95 -3.51 -6.72
C CYS A 99 -3.86 -4.37 -6.11
N LEU A 100 -3.76 -5.62 -6.56
CA LEU A 100 -2.76 -6.58 -6.13
C LEU A 100 -1.88 -6.99 -7.32
N HIS A 101 -0.58 -6.80 -7.19
CA HIS A 101 0.42 -7.21 -8.18
C HIS A 101 1.34 -8.27 -7.59
N ASP A 102 1.81 -9.17 -8.44
CA ASP A 102 2.92 -10.04 -8.11
C ASP A 102 4.23 -9.22 -8.05
N SER A 103 5.02 -9.39 -7.00
CA SER A 103 6.32 -8.70 -6.89
C SER A 103 7.40 -9.35 -7.75
N SER A 104 7.21 -10.60 -8.18
CA SER A 104 8.18 -11.36 -8.98
C SER A 104 8.10 -11.07 -10.49
N TYR A 105 6.94 -10.61 -10.97
CA TYR A 105 6.75 -10.22 -12.36
C TYR A 105 6.98 -8.72 -12.55
N SER A 106 7.27 -8.31 -13.78
CA SER A 106 7.48 -6.90 -14.10
C SER A 106 6.26 -6.08 -13.67
N ARG A 107 6.48 -4.88 -13.12
CA ARG A 107 5.41 -3.95 -12.70
C ARG A 107 4.51 -3.48 -13.86
N ALA A 108 4.81 -3.89 -15.08
CA ALA A 108 4.03 -3.67 -16.29
C ALA A 108 3.04 -4.82 -16.60
N ALA A 109 3.12 -5.95 -15.88
CA ALA A 109 2.20 -7.06 -16.03
C ALA A 109 0.80 -6.70 -15.50
N ALA A 110 -0.23 -7.35 -16.06
CA ALA A 110 -1.61 -7.18 -15.62
C ALA A 110 -1.75 -7.53 -14.12
N PRO A 111 -2.55 -6.76 -13.35
CA PRO A 111 -2.73 -7.03 -11.94
C PRO A 111 -3.42 -8.38 -11.71
N LEU A 112 -3.03 -9.07 -10.63
CA LEU A 112 -3.67 -10.31 -10.19
C LEU A 112 -5.15 -10.08 -9.84
N LEU A 113 -5.42 -8.92 -9.24
CA LEU A 113 -6.73 -8.52 -8.77
C LEU A 113 -6.83 -6.99 -8.75
N LEU A 114 -7.91 -6.45 -9.30
CA LEU A 114 -8.31 -5.06 -9.14
C LEU A 114 -9.76 -5.02 -8.68
N LEU A 115 -9.98 -4.43 -7.51
CA LEU A 115 -11.28 -4.26 -6.89
C LEU A 115 -11.61 -2.78 -6.75
N GLU A 116 -12.89 -2.46 -6.90
CA GLU A 116 -13.45 -1.19 -6.47
C GLU A 116 -14.39 -1.43 -5.30
N PHE A 117 -14.15 -0.73 -4.19
CA PHE A 117 -14.93 -0.84 -2.97
C PHE A 117 -16.08 0.17 -2.98
N ALA A 118 -17.23 -0.22 -2.46
CA ALA A 118 -18.39 0.67 -2.33
C ALA A 118 -18.20 1.79 -1.27
N ILE A 119 -17.07 1.82 -0.57
CA ILE A 119 -16.76 2.82 0.45
C ILE A 119 -15.90 3.97 -0.10
N PRO A 120 -16.08 5.21 0.40
CA PRO A 120 -15.21 6.32 0.06
C PRO A 120 -13.77 6.17 0.59
N THR A 121 -12.79 6.76 -0.09
CA THR A 121 -11.38 6.76 0.34
C THR A 121 -11.19 7.39 1.71
N ALA A 122 -11.90 8.48 2.02
CA ALA A 122 -11.88 9.07 3.35
C ALA A 122 -12.40 8.14 4.46
N TYR A 123 -13.37 7.24 4.16
CA TYR A 123 -13.84 6.26 5.12
C TYR A 123 -12.72 5.27 5.47
N LEU A 124 -12.06 4.71 4.45
CA LEU A 124 -10.98 3.76 4.66
C LEU A 124 -9.81 4.39 5.42
N ALA A 125 -9.42 5.62 5.05
CA ALA A 125 -8.38 6.37 5.76
C ALA A 125 -8.71 6.54 7.25
N ARG A 126 -9.96 6.88 7.58
CA ARG A 126 -10.40 6.99 8.99
C ARG A 126 -10.29 5.66 9.74
N GLU A 127 -10.72 4.55 9.15
CA GLU A 127 -10.57 3.22 9.79
C GLU A 127 -9.10 2.89 10.08
N MET A 128 -8.18 3.34 9.23
CA MET A 128 -6.74 3.13 9.42
C MET A 128 -6.14 3.94 10.58
N GLN A 129 -6.77 5.04 11.02
CA GLN A 129 -6.27 5.90 12.11
C GLN A 129 -6.15 5.17 13.44
N HIS A 130 -6.93 4.11 13.64
CA HIS A 130 -6.94 3.32 14.86
C HIS A 130 -5.79 2.30 14.93
N GLY A 131 -4.88 2.29 13.94
CA GLY A 131 -3.70 1.41 13.91
C GLY A 131 -3.99 -0.02 13.47
N LEU A 132 -5.25 -0.44 13.40
CA LEU A 132 -5.65 -1.77 12.93
C LEU A 132 -6.78 -1.68 11.91
N LEU A 133 -6.57 -2.25 10.73
CA LEU A 133 -7.60 -2.40 9.71
C LEU A 133 -7.63 -3.84 9.20
N ARG A 134 -8.79 -4.50 9.36
CA ARG A 134 -9.09 -5.82 8.80
C ARG A 134 -10.18 -5.67 7.74
N ILE A 135 -9.88 -6.02 6.51
CA ILE A 135 -10.84 -6.07 5.41
C ILE A 135 -11.17 -7.53 5.14
N ALA A 136 -12.43 -7.94 5.25
CA ALA A 136 -12.86 -9.25 4.78
C ALA A 136 -13.75 -9.08 3.54
N LEU A 137 -13.48 -9.89 2.53
CA LEU A 137 -14.23 -9.96 1.28
C LEU A 137 -14.78 -11.37 1.17
N GLU A 138 -16.09 -11.49 1.29
CA GLU A 138 -16.81 -12.76 1.30
C GLU A 138 -17.63 -12.91 0.03
N CYS A 139 -17.61 -14.11 -0.56
CA CYS A 139 -18.46 -14.46 -1.69
C CYS A 139 -19.09 -15.84 -1.45
N ASP A 140 -20.30 -16.04 -1.97
CA ASP A 140 -21.00 -17.31 -1.85
C ASP A 140 -20.60 -18.25 -3.01
N ARG A 141 -20.35 -19.52 -2.69
CA ARG A 141 -20.07 -20.59 -3.63
C ARG A 141 -21.24 -20.83 -4.60
N SER A 142 -22.48 -20.64 -4.13
CA SER A 142 -23.71 -20.93 -4.87
C SER A 142 -23.98 -19.92 -6.01
N ALA A 143 -23.51 -18.68 -5.87
CA ALA A 143 -23.83 -17.58 -6.79
C ALA A 143 -23.19 -17.70 -8.19
N TYR A 144 -22.28 -18.68 -8.41
CA TYR A 144 -21.53 -18.83 -9.66
C TYR A 144 -21.43 -20.29 -10.14
N THR A 145 -22.54 -21.03 -10.05
CA THR A 145 -22.65 -22.48 -10.30
C THR A 145 -22.60 -22.95 -11.77
N TYR A 146 -22.09 -22.15 -12.71
CA TYR A 146 -21.92 -22.55 -14.12
C TYR A 146 -20.46 -22.72 -14.57
N GLY A 147 -19.56 -23.06 -13.65
CA GLY A 147 -18.19 -23.43 -14.01
C GLY A 147 -17.38 -23.82 -12.78
N GLY A 148 -17.04 -25.10 -12.67
CA GLY A 148 -16.26 -25.63 -11.56
C GLY A 148 -14.95 -24.85 -11.32
N GLY A 149 -14.61 -24.62 -10.06
CA GLY A 149 -13.25 -24.26 -9.65
C GLY A 149 -12.75 -22.88 -10.10
N SER A 150 -13.60 -21.85 -10.13
CA SER A 150 -13.11 -20.49 -10.40
C SER A 150 -12.10 -20.04 -9.33
N SER A 151 -11.00 -19.42 -9.76
CA SER A 151 -10.02 -18.84 -8.83
C SER A 151 -10.67 -17.81 -7.92
N LEU A 152 -10.26 -17.70 -6.65
CA LEU A 152 -10.75 -16.65 -5.75
C LEU A 152 -10.60 -15.26 -6.40
N PHE A 153 -9.49 -14.98 -7.08
CA PHE A 153 -9.28 -13.69 -7.76
C PHE A 153 -10.21 -13.43 -8.95
N ALA A 154 -10.90 -14.46 -9.46
CA ALA A 154 -11.84 -14.32 -10.56
C ALA A 154 -13.24 -13.89 -10.12
N MET A 155 -13.56 -13.98 -8.82
CA MET A 155 -14.90 -13.67 -8.30
C MET A 155 -15.26 -12.20 -8.59
N PRO A 156 -16.41 -11.94 -9.22
CA PRO A 156 -16.71 -10.60 -9.71
C PRO A 156 -17.28 -9.67 -8.63
N VAL A 157 -17.92 -10.21 -7.59
CA VAL A 157 -18.54 -9.42 -6.52
C VAL A 157 -18.28 -10.07 -5.16
N TRP A 158 -18.03 -9.24 -4.16
CA TRP A 158 -17.75 -9.63 -2.79
C TRP A 158 -18.57 -8.78 -1.82
N SER A 159 -19.13 -9.38 -0.76
CA SER A 159 -19.55 -8.65 0.42
C SER A 159 -18.33 -8.16 1.18
N MET A 160 -18.28 -6.87 1.50
CA MET A 160 -17.14 -6.23 2.12
C MET A 160 -17.41 -5.89 3.58
N TYR A 161 -16.46 -6.27 4.44
CA TYR A 161 -16.46 -5.97 5.86
C TYR A 161 -15.17 -5.23 6.23
N CYS A 162 -15.30 -4.19 7.04
CA CYS A 162 -14.18 -3.52 7.70
C CYS A 162 -14.32 -3.72 9.19
N ASN A 163 -13.27 -4.26 9.83
CA ASN A 163 -13.20 -4.47 11.28
C ASN A 163 -14.44 -5.21 11.83
N GLY A 164 -14.92 -6.22 11.08
CA GLY A 164 -16.08 -7.04 11.45
C GLY A 164 -17.46 -6.44 11.11
N ARG A 165 -17.51 -5.21 10.58
CA ARG A 165 -18.77 -4.55 10.18
C ARG A 165 -18.95 -4.63 8.68
N LYS A 166 -20.14 -5.03 8.21
CA LYS A 166 -20.48 -5.00 6.77
C LYS A 166 -20.59 -3.55 6.32
N VAL A 167 -19.79 -3.16 5.33
CA VAL A 167 -19.70 -1.76 4.85
C VAL A 167 -20.14 -1.59 3.39
N GLY A 168 -20.40 -2.71 2.69
CA GLY A 168 -20.92 -2.67 1.32
C GLY A 168 -20.42 -3.86 0.51
N PHE A 169 -20.07 -3.58 -0.74
CA PHE A 169 -19.56 -4.57 -1.68
C PHE A 169 -18.20 -4.15 -2.25
N ALA A 170 -17.44 -5.11 -2.74
CA ALA A 170 -16.30 -4.89 -3.62
C ALA A 170 -16.56 -5.58 -4.97
N VAL A 171 -16.30 -4.87 -6.06
CA VAL A 171 -16.55 -5.37 -7.41
C VAL A 171 -15.21 -5.47 -8.15
N ARG A 172 -14.98 -6.61 -8.80
CA ARG A 172 -13.82 -6.82 -9.65
C ARG A 172 -13.94 -5.97 -10.91
N ARG A 173 -12.84 -5.32 -11.29
CA ARG A 173 -12.76 -4.47 -12.47
C ARG A 173 -11.56 -4.84 -13.33
N GLN A 174 -11.61 -4.46 -14.61
CA GLN A 174 -10.44 -4.41 -15.46
C GLN A 174 -9.70 -3.07 -15.27
N MET A 175 -8.40 -3.09 -15.48
CA MET A 175 -7.54 -1.91 -15.45
C MET A 175 -7.97 -0.92 -16.53
N SER A 176 -8.34 0.30 -16.15
CA SER A 176 -8.62 1.39 -17.10
C SER A 176 -7.36 2.18 -17.46
N GLU A 177 -7.42 3.00 -18.51
CA GLU A 177 -6.35 3.94 -18.86
C GLU A 177 -6.06 4.93 -17.71
N GLY A 178 -7.13 5.37 -17.02
CA GLY A 178 -7.00 6.23 -15.84
C GLY A 178 -6.24 5.53 -14.70
N ASP A 179 -6.52 4.25 -14.45
CA ASP A 179 -5.77 3.48 -13.45
C ASP A 179 -4.31 3.31 -13.88
N ALA A 180 -4.04 3.01 -15.16
CA ALA A 180 -2.69 2.90 -15.69
C ALA A 180 -1.89 4.20 -15.54
N ALA A 181 -2.52 5.36 -15.75
CA ALA A 181 -1.90 6.67 -15.52
C ALA A 181 -1.52 6.87 -14.05
N VAL A 182 -2.36 6.44 -13.09
CA VAL A 182 -2.03 6.46 -11.66
C VAL A 182 -0.80 5.61 -11.37
N PHE A 183 -0.74 4.38 -11.89
CA PHE A 183 0.42 3.51 -11.68
C PHE A 183 1.70 4.04 -12.33
N LYS A 184 1.59 4.74 -13.47
CA LYS A 184 2.71 5.43 -14.11
C LYS A 184 3.27 6.55 -13.23
N LEU A 185 2.40 7.36 -12.60
CA LEU A 185 2.83 8.37 -11.63
C LEU A 185 3.51 7.75 -10.41
N MET A 186 3.08 6.55 -10.01
CA MET A 186 3.63 5.81 -8.87
C MET A 186 4.79 4.86 -9.21
N GLN A 187 5.36 4.93 -10.42
CA GLN A 187 6.36 3.96 -10.88
C GLN A 187 7.68 3.99 -10.09
N SER A 188 8.00 5.09 -9.40
CA SER A 188 9.17 5.18 -8.52
C SER A 188 8.88 4.76 -7.08
N VAL A 189 7.60 4.53 -6.74
CA VAL A 189 7.17 4.19 -5.38
C VAL A 189 7.11 2.67 -5.24
N SER A 190 7.91 2.12 -4.34
CA SER A 190 7.86 0.70 -3.96
C SER A 190 6.89 0.48 -2.79
N VAL A 191 7.05 1.26 -1.72
CA VAL A 191 6.24 1.26 -0.50
C VAL A 191 6.06 2.70 -0.02
N GLY A 192 4.86 3.07 0.40
CA GLY A 192 4.56 4.40 0.95
C GLY A 192 3.10 4.80 0.76
N ALA A 193 2.70 5.87 1.43
CA ALA A 193 1.41 6.54 1.23
C ALA A 193 1.64 7.99 0.82
N GLY A 194 0.70 8.57 0.10
CA GLY A 194 0.85 9.95 -0.35
C GLY A 194 -0.33 10.47 -1.15
N VAL A 195 -0.12 11.66 -1.69
CA VAL A 195 -1.05 12.36 -2.56
C VAL A 195 -0.42 12.49 -3.93
N LEU A 196 -1.15 12.14 -4.97
CA LEU A 196 -0.75 12.37 -6.35
C LEU A 196 -1.48 13.61 -6.89
N PRO A 197 -0.81 14.41 -7.73
CA PRO A 197 -1.47 15.50 -8.43
C PRO A 197 -2.57 14.90 -9.32
N GLY A 198 -3.82 15.20 -8.98
CA GLY A 198 -4.99 14.68 -9.68
C GLY A 198 -5.77 15.81 -10.31
N GLU A 199 -5.85 15.85 -11.64
CA GLU A 199 -6.83 16.70 -12.34
C GLU A 199 -8.22 16.05 -12.22
N SER A 200 -8.86 16.19 -11.06
CA SER A 200 -10.29 15.83 -10.97
C SER A 200 -11.11 16.95 -11.60
N LYS A 201 -11.65 16.71 -12.81
CA LYS A 201 -12.61 17.63 -13.45
C LYS A 201 -13.89 17.83 -12.62
N SER A 202 -14.11 16.98 -11.62
CA SER A 202 -15.35 16.87 -10.84
C SER A 202 -15.27 17.40 -9.41
N GLY A 203 -14.16 18.02 -8.98
CA GLY A 203 -14.04 18.51 -7.60
C GLY A 203 -13.94 17.40 -6.53
N ASP A 204 -13.60 16.18 -6.94
CA ASP A 204 -13.46 14.98 -6.09
C ASP A 204 -12.27 15.07 -5.11
N GLY A 205 -11.46 16.12 -5.25
CA GLY A 205 -10.31 16.44 -4.41
C GLY A 205 -9.05 15.72 -4.85
N ASP A 206 -8.15 15.52 -3.88
CA ASP A 206 -6.85 14.91 -4.11
C ASP A 206 -6.93 13.39 -4.35
N LEU A 207 -6.05 12.88 -5.20
CA LEU A 207 -5.87 11.44 -5.40
C LEU A 207 -4.94 10.90 -4.31
N LEU A 208 -5.50 10.08 -3.42
CA LEU A 208 -4.76 9.46 -2.33
C LEU A 208 -4.30 8.08 -2.74
N TYR A 209 -3.13 7.65 -2.25
CA TYR A 209 -2.68 6.27 -2.40
C TYR A 209 -1.98 5.74 -1.16
N LEU A 210 -2.00 4.41 -1.07
CA LEU A 210 -1.16 3.59 -0.22
C LEU A 210 -0.65 2.41 -1.03
N ARG A 211 0.67 2.28 -1.14
CA ARG A 211 1.36 1.12 -1.70
C ARG A 211 2.16 0.43 -0.61
N ALA A 212 2.00 -0.88 -0.47
CA ALA A 212 2.73 -1.67 0.52
C ALA A 212 3.03 -3.09 0.03
N SER A 213 4.01 -3.71 0.67
CA SER A 213 4.30 -5.14 0.50
C SER A 213 3.37 -5.96 1.39
N PHE A 214 2.85 -7.08 0.88
CA PHE A 214 1.97 -7.98 1.59
C PHE A 214 2.53 -9.40 1.55
N GLN A 215 2.53 -10.05 2.70
CA GLN A 215 2.72 -11.49 2.81
C GLN A 215 1.41 -12.17 2.43
N ARG A 216 1.44 -13.01 1.40
CA ARG A 216 0.31 -13.89 1.06
C ARG A 216 0.34 -15.14 1.93
N VAL A 217 -0.83 -15.53 2.41
CA VAL A 217 -1.06 -16.80 3.11
C VAL A 217 -2.24 -17.50 2.44
N VAL A 218 -2.06 -18.75 2.04
CA VAL A 218 -3.12 -19.56 1.41
C VAL A 218 -3.62 -20.54 2.45
N GLY A 219 -4.87 -20.40 2.88
CA GLY A 219 -5.52 -21.33 3.80
C GLY A 219 -6.10 -22.54 3.05
N SER A 220 -6.85 -22.27 1.98
CA SER A 220 -7.42 -23.30 1.10
C SER A 220 -7.70 -22.72 -0.28
N VAL A 221 -8.32 -23.50 -1.17
CA VAL A 221 -8.84 -23.01 -2.46
C VAL A 221 -9.91 -21.91 -2.30
N ASP A 222 -10.53 -21.83 -1.13
CA ASP A 222 -11.62 -20.92 -0.79
C ASP A 222 -11.22 -19.86 0.26
N SER A 223 -9.96 -19.86 0.73
CA SER A 223 -9.48 -18.88 1.70
C SER A 223 -8.04 -18.44 1.44
N GLN A 224 -7.84 -17.13 1.30
CA GLN A 224 -6.54 -16.49 1.21
C GLN A 224 -6.50 -15.21 2.03
N SER A 225 -5.35 -14.91 2.64
CA SER A 225 -5.13 -13.65 3.34
C SER A 225 -3.85 -12.95 2.90
N PHE A 226 -3.84 -11.64 3.07
CA PHE A 226 -2.75 -10.75 2.73
C PHE A 226 -2.47 -9.86 3.93
N HIS A 227 -1.28 -9.99 4.50
CA HIS A 227 -0.88 -9.25 5.69
C HIS A 227 0.21 -8.25 5.31
N MET A 228 -0.02 -6.97 5.60
CA MET A 228 0.94 -5.91 5.29
C MET A 228 2.25 -6.15 6.04
N ILE A 229 3.36 -6.12 5.30
CA ILE A 229 4.71 -6.20 5.83
C ILE A 229 5.15 -4.78 6.18
N ASN A 230 5.34 -4.54 7.47
CA ASN A 230 5.77 -3.26 7.98
C ASN A 230 7.27 -3.02 7.66
N PRO A 231 7.65 -1.88 7.07
CA PRO A 231 9.06 -1.55 6.92
C PRO A 231 9.74 -1.43 8.29
N VAL A 232 11.02 -1.76 8.35
CA VAL A 232 11.82 -1.76 9.58
C VAL A 232 11.72 -0.38 10.25
N GLY A 233 11.36 -0.36 11.54
CA GLY A 233 11.17 0.88 12.31
C GLY A 233 9.76 1.48 12.26
N SER A 234 8.82 0.89 11.50
CA SER A 234 7.40 1.24 11.61
C SER A 234 6.72 0.36 12.67
N THR A 235 6.22 0.99 13.72
CA THR A 235 5.48 0.31 14.79
C THR A 235 4.04 0.82 14.80
N GLY A 236 3.07 -0.10 14.80
CA GLY A 236 1.69 0.20 15.18
C GLY A 236 0.62 0.15 14.09
N GLN A 237 0.95 0.15 12.79
CA GLN A 237 -0.07 -0.08 11.75
C GLN A 237 -0.14 -1.55 11.37
N GLN A 238 -1.33 -2.13 11.47
CA GLN A 238 -1.64 -3.47 11.02
C GLN A 238 -2.75 -3.39 9.98
N LEU A 239 -2.49 -3.95 8.80
CA LEU A 239 -3.45 -4.05 7.72
C LEU A 239 -3.50 -5.50 7.25
N SER A 240 -4.69 -6.07 7.20
CA SER A 240 -4.91 -7.42 6.68
C SER A 240 -6.16 -7.48 5.83
N ILE A 241 -6.08 -8.24 4.74
CA ILE A 241 -7.17 -8.45 3.79
C ILE A 241 -7.42 -9.95 3.71
N PHE A 242 -8.67 -10.36 3.79
CA PHE A 242 -9.10 -11.76 3.74
C PHE A 242 -10.06 -11.93 2.56
N LEU A 243 -9.77 -12.89 1.69
CA LEU A 243 -10.69 -13.36 0.65
C LEU A 243 -11.24 -14.71 1.09
N LEU A 244 -12.56 -14.78 1.23
CA LEU A 244 -13.26 -15.96 1.72
C LEU A 244 -14.38 -16.31 0.74
N ARG A 245 -14.45 -17.59 0.38
CA ARG A 245 -15.60 -18.17 -0.30
C ARG A 245 -16.28 -19.14 0.63
N THR A 246 -17.54 -18.87 0.96
CA THR A 246 -18.38 -19.69 1.84
C THR A 246 -19.38 -20.48 1.02
#